data_AF-A0A3M0XEV9-F1
#
_entry.id   AF-A0A3M0XEV9-F1
#
_cell.length_a   1.000
_cell.length_b   1.000
_cell.length_c   1.000
_cell.angle_alpha   90.00
_cell.angle_beta   90.00
_cell.angle_gamma   90.00
#
_symmetry.space_group_name_H-M   'P 1'
#
loop_
_entity.id
_entity.type
_entity.pdbx_description
1 polymer ?
#
loop_
_entity_poly.entity_id
_entity_poly.type
_entity_poly.pdbx_seq_one_letter_code
_entity_poly.pdbx_strand_id
1 'polypeptide(L)'
;MIVSMFLAHLVGDYILQWDSLATWKSKSLYGVMAHCLVVTAVTAVFALPFTPFWWTGVLFISSLHFIIDAGQLLWKPALPPLLRFILDQLAHILVIVTALVLGGFMTPSTLTASLAAAVNSDRFLLLLTAYAFITMPAWVL
;
A
#
# COMPACT_ATOMS: atom_id res chain seq x y z
N MET A 1 14.32 -2.35 -0.99
CA MET A 1 13.12 -2.68 -0.21
C MET A 1 12.12 -1.53 -0.15
N ILE A 2 12.49 -0.33 0.35
CA ILE A 2 11.57 0.81 0.54
C ILE A 2 10.67 1.09 -0.68
N VAL A 3 11.27 1.52 -1.80
CA VAL A 3 10.53 1.81 -3.04
C VAL A 3 9.79 0.58 -3.58
N SER A 4 10.36 -0.61 -3.39
CA SER A 4 9.72 -1.87 -3.81
C SER A 4 8.40 -2.09 -3.09
N MET A 5 8.32 -1.80 -1.80
CA MET A 5 7.10 -2.00 -1.01
C MET A 5 6.03 -0.97 -1.33
N PHE A 6 6.41 0.29 -1.61
CA PHE A 6 5.47 1.29 -2.12
C PHE A 6 4.93 0.92 -3.50
N LEU A 7 5.79 0.41 -4.39
CA LEU A 7 5.35 -0.10 -5.69
C LEU A 7 4.47 -1.34 -5.54
N ALA A 8 4.79 -2.26 -4.63
CA ALA A 8 3.99 -3.45 -4.39
C ALA A 8 2.55 -3.09 -3.98
N HIS A 9 2.41 -2.12 -3.07
CA HIS A 9 1.12 -1.59 -2.68
C HIS A 9 0.40 -0.90 -3.85
N LEU A 10 1.07 -0.03 -4.60
CA LEU A 10 0.47 0.62 -5.77
C LEU A 10 0.00 -0.38 -6.83
N VAL A 11 0.82 -1.38 -7.13
CA VAL A 11 0.51 -2.45 -8.08
C VAL A 11 -0.67 -3.28 -7.57
N GLY A 12 -0.67 -3.64 -6.28
CA GLY A 12 -1.76 -4.40 -5.66
C GLY A 12 -3.10 -3.65 -5.67
N ASP A 13 -3.12 -2.41 -5.18
CA ASP A 13 -4.35 -1.65 -4.93
C ASP A 13 -4.93 -0.95 -6.16
N TYR A 14 -4.15 -0.74 -7.21
CA TYR A 14 -4.61 0.03 -8.36
C TYR A 14 -4.42 -0.66 -9.71
N ILE A 15 -3.33 -1.39 -9.90
CA ILE A 15 -3.06 -2.05 -11.19
C ILE A 15 -3.74 -3.42 -11.24
N LEU A 16 -3.61 -4.20 -10.18
CA LEU A 16 -4.19 -5.54 -10.06
C LEU A 16 -5.54 -5.56 -9.34
N GLN A 17 -6.01 -4.42 -8.84
CA GLN A 17 -7.37 -4.25 -8.34
C GLN A 17 -8.29 -3.76 -9.46
N TRP A 18 -8.68 -4.63 -10.38
CA TRP A 18 -9.62 -4.29 -11.45
C TRP A 18 -11.03 -4.00 -10.91
N ASP A 19 -11.90 -3.42 -11.72
CA ASP A 19 -13.17 -2.82 -11.27
C ASP A 19 -14.14 -3.82 -10.62
N SER A 20 -14.17 -5.05 -11.13
CA SER A 20 -14.99 -6.10 -10.53
C SER A 20 -14.46 -6.53 -9.17
N LEU A 21 -13.14 -6.58 -8.97
CA LEU A 21 -12.53 -6.89 -7.68
C LEU A 21 -12.77 -5.73 -6.69
N ALA A 22 -12.58 -4.48 -7.12
CA ALA A 22 -12.91 -3.30 -6.31
C ALA A 22 -14.39 -3.28 -5.89
N THR A 23 -15.29 -3.56 -6.84
CA THR A 23 -16.74 -3.65 -6.58
C THR A 23 -17.06 -4.77 -5.59
N TRP A 24 -16.44 -5.94 -5.74
CA TRP A 24 -16.66 -7.07 -4.84
C TRP A 24 -16.14 -6.79 -3.42
N LYS A 25 -14.92 -6.25 -3.31
CA LYS A 25 -14.30 -5.77 -2.05
C LYS A 25 -15.21 -4.79 -1.30
N SER A 26 -15.88 -3.89 -2.01
CA SER A 26 -16.79 -2.90 -1.41
C SER A 26 -18.10 -3.48 -0.84
N LYS A 27 -18.41 -4.74 -1.16
CA LYS A 27 -19.69 -5.40 -0.83
C LYS A 27 -19.56 -6.61 0.08
N SER A 28 -18.39 -7.24 0.17
CA SER A 28 -18.22 -8.51 0.87
C SER A 28 -16.83 -8.71 1.44
N LEU A 29 -16.74 -9.33 2.62
CA LEU A 29 -15.46 -9.76 3.21
C LEU A 29 -14.72 -10.75 2.31
N TYR A 30 -15.42 -11.58 1.53
CA TYR A 30 -14.77 -12.47 0.57
C TYR A 30 -14.05 -11.69 -0.53
N GLY A 31 -14.59 -10.54 -0.95
CA GLY A 31 -13.92 -9.65 -1.90
C GLY A 31 -12.68 -9.00 -1.27
N VAL A 32 -12.76 -8.61 0.01
CA VAL A 32 -11.59 -8.12 0.77
C VAL A 32 -10.52 -9.20 0.89
N MET A 33 -10.89 -10.45 1.20
CA MET A 33 -9.95 -11.58 1.25
C MET A 33 -9.28 -11.83 -0.10
N ALA A 34 -10.06 -11.84 -1.19
CA ALA A 34 -9.53 -12.01 -2.54
C ALA A 34 -8.53 -10.91 -2.91
N HIS A 35 -8.86 -9.65 -2.61
CA HIS A 35 -7.94 -8.52 -2.79
C HIS A 35 -6.67 -8.68 -1.96
N CYS A 36 -6.80 -9.04 -0.69
CA CYS A 36 -5.65 -9.23 0.18
C CYS A 36 -4.72 -10.33 -0.34
N LEU A 37 -5.23 -11.42 -0.94
CA LEU A 37 -4.39 -12.44 -1.57
C LEU A 37 -3.56 -11.87 -2.73
N VAL A 38 -4.12 -10.97 -3.53
CA VAL A 38 -3.39 -10.24 -4.57
C VAL A 38 -2.28 -9.40 -3.95
N VAL A 39 -2.60 -8.60 -2.93
CA VAL A 39 -1.61 -7.78 -2.22
C VAL A 39 -0.51 -8.63 -1.59
N THR A 40 -0.84 -9.76 -0.97
CA THR A 40 0.14 -10.70 -0.41
C THR A 40 1.08 -11.23 -1.48
N ALA A 41 0.54 -11.69 -2.61
CA ALA A 41 1.34 -12.23 -3.70
C ALA A 41 2.28 -11.17 -4.29
N VAL A 42 1.76 -9.97 -4.58
CA VAL A 42 2.57 -8.86 -5.11
C VAL A 42 3.64 -8.43 -4.10
N THR A 43 3.28 -8.28 -2.82
CA THR A 43 4.24 -7.92 -1.77
C THR A 43 5.36 -8.95 -1.66
N ALA A 44 5.03 -10.25 -1.71
CA ALA A 44 6.02 -11.32 -1.72
C ALA A 44 6.96 -11.21 -2.93
N VAL A 45 6.41 -11.09 -4.16
CA VAL A 45 7.19 -10.97 -5.39
C VAL A 45 8.14 -9.77 -5.36
N PHE A 46 7.67 -8.61 -4.89
CA PHE A 46 8.47 -7.39 -4.79
C PHE A 46 9.49 -7.43 -3.64
N ALA A 47 9.35 -8.33 -2.67
CA ALA A 47 10.31 -8.55 -1.61
C ALA A 47 11.46 -9.50 -2.03
N LEU A 48 11.20 -10.45 -2.94
CA LEU A 48 12.16 -11.47 -3.39
C LEU A 48 13.56 -10.95 -3.74
N PRO A 49 13.72 -9.83 -4.50
CA PRO A 49 15.05 -9.37 -4.91
C PRO A 49 15.93 -8.85 -3.76
N PHE A 50 15.34 -8.56 -2.59
CA PHE A 50 16.05 -7.97 -1.46
C PHE A 50 16.31 -9.01 -0.36
N THR A 51 15.29 -9.79 -0.03
CA THR A 51 15.38 -10.79 1.04
C THR A 51 14.35 -11.88 0.76
N PRO A 52 14.75 -12.99 0.10
CA PRO A 52 13.84 -14.07 -0.30
C PRO A 52 13.04 -14.68 0.87
N PHE A 53 13.50 -14.52 2.11
CA PHE A 53 12.88 -15.05 3.33
C PHE A 53 12.24 -13.97 4.21
N TRP A 54 11.91 -12.79 3.69
CA TRP A 54 11.23 -11.75 4.46
C TRP A 54 9.71 -12.00 4.62
N TRP A 55 9.35 -13.26 4.87
CA TRP A 55 7.96 -13.71 4.97
C TRP A 55 7.22 -13.08 6.16
N THR A 56 7.92 -12.76 7.25
CA THR A 56 7.35 -12.08 8.41
C THR A 56 6.85 -10.67 8.05
N GLY A 57 7.63 -9.92 7.26
CA GLY A 57 7.22 -8.61 6.75
C GLY A 57 6.03 -8.70 5.79
N VAL A 58 6.05 -9.68 4.88
CA VAL A 58 4.94 -9.95 3.95
C VAL A 58 3.65 -10.27 4.71
N LEU A 59 3.71 -11.16 5.71
CA LEU A 59 2.55 -11.51 6.54
C LEU A 59 2.06 -10.33 7.36
N PHE A 60 2.97 -9.53 7.93
CA PHE A 60 2.61 -8.33 8.68
C PHE A 60 1.86 -7.33 7.79
N ILE A 61 2.43 -6.95 6.65
CA ILE A 61 1.80 -6.02 5.70
C ILE A 61 0.44 -6.56 5.26
N SER A 62 0.38 -7.83 4.85
CA SER A 62 -0.85 -8.45 4.36
C SER A 62 -1.96 -8.49 5.42
N SER A 63 -1.62 -8.86 6.65
CA SER A 63 -2.61 -8.99 7.73
C SER A 63 -3.20 -7.62 8.09
N LEU A 64 -2.36 -6.59 8.17
CA LEU A 64 -2.80 -5.25 8.50
C LEU A 64 -3.55 -4.60 7.32
N HIS A 65 -3.14 -4.87 6.08
CA HIS A 65 -3.89 -4.48 4.87
C HIS A 65 -5.31 -5.02 4.89
N PHE A 66 -5.46 -6.32 5.16
CA PHE A 66 -6.78 -6.95 5.33
C PHE A 66 -7.62 -6.28 6.42
N ILE A 67 -7.01 -5.97 7.57
CA ILE A 67 -7.71 -5.33 8.69
C ILE A 67 -8.20 -3.92 8.31
N ILE A 68 -7.36 -3.14 7.61
CA ILE A 68 -7.73 -1.79 7.15
C ILE A 68 -8.91 -1.88 6.17
N ASP A 69 -8.79 -2.71 5.14
CA ASP A 69 -9.84 -2.89 4.12
C ASP A 69 -11.15 -3.46 4.69
N ALA A 70 -11.05 -4.43 5.59
CA ALA A 70 -12.22 -4.96 6.29
C ALA A 70 -12.86 -3.89 7.18
N GLY A 71 -12.05 -3.06 7.83
CA GLY A 71 -12.51 -1.90 8.58
C GLY A 71 -13.30 -0.91 7.70
N GLN A 72 -12.80 -0.60 6.52
CA GLN A 72 -13.50 0.26 5.53
C GLN A 72 -14.83 -0.33 5.05
N LEU A 73 -14.91 -1.66 4.94
CA LEU A 73 -16.13 -2.35 4.55
C LEU A 73 -17.17 -2.32 5.68
N LEU A 74 -16.75 -2.66 6.90
CA LEU A 74 -17.61 -2.82 8.07
C LEU A 74 -18.01 -1.48 8.69
N TRP A 75 -17.11 -0.50 8.65
CA TRP A 75 -17.33 0.84 9.17
C TRP A 75 -17.31 1.86 8.03
N LYS A 76 -18.46 2.49 7.80
CA LYS A 76 -18.66 3.51 6.76
C LYS A 76 -18.88 4.88 7.42
N PRO A 77 -17.82 5.52 7.96
CA PRO A 77 -17.97 6.83 8.58
C PRO A 77 -18.40 7.86 7.53
N ALA A 78 -19.20 8.85 7.95
CA ALA A 78 -19.66 9.94 7.10
C ALA A 78 -18.55 10.97 6.87
N LEU A 79 -17.48 10.56 6.19
CA LEU A 79 -16.35 11.40 5.80
C LEU A 79 -16.47 11.81 4.33
N PRO A 80 -15.99 13.02 3.96
CA PRO A 80 -15.83 13.38 2.56
C PRO A 80 -14.98 12.33 1.80
N PRO A 81 -15.33 11.97 0.55
CA PRO A 81 -14.65 10.89 -0.18
C PRO A 81 -13.12 11.07 -0.26
N LEU A 82 -12.65 12.29 -0.53
CA LEU A 82 -11.23 12.59 -0.58
C LEU A 82 -10.53 12.40 0.78
N LEU A 83 -11.16 12.82 1.88
CA LEU A 83 -10.59 12.63 3.22
C LEU A 83 -10.54 11.15 3.58
N ARG A 84 -11.59 10.39 3.27
CA ARG A 84 -11.63 8.93 3.47
C ARG A 84 -10.50 8.25 2.71
N PHE A 85 -10.29 8.63 1.45
CA PHE A 85 -9.19 8.13 0.62
C PHE A 85 -7.82 8.47 1.21
N ILE A 86 -7.58 9.73 1.61
CA ILE A 86 -6.30 10.15 2.19
C ILE A 86 -5.99 9.36 3.46
N LEU A 87 -6.98 9.21 4.36
CA LEU A 87 -6.80 8.44 5.59
C LEU A 87 -6.50 6.96 5.31
N ASP A 88 -7.14 6.39 4.29
CA ASP A 88 -6.88 5.03 3.85
C ASP A 88 -5.43 4.85 3.36
N GLN A 89 -4.96 5.72 2.46
CA GLN A 89 -3.58 5.68 1.98
C GLN A 89 -2.57 5.87 3.10
N LEU A 90 -2.84 6.78 4.04
CA LEU A 90 -1.97 7.01 5.20
C LEU A 90 -1.86 5.78 6.10
N ALA A 91 -2.96 5.06 6.33
CA ALA A 91 -2.95 3.83 7.10
C ALA A 91 -2.08 2.74 6.45
N HIS A 92 -2.23 2.52 5.14
CA HIS A 92 -1.42 1.56 4.41
C HIS A 92 0.06 1.95 4.37
N ILE A 93 0.37 3.23 4.13
CA ILE A 93 1.74 3.75 4.16
C ILE A 93 2.37 3.54 5.55
N LEU A 94 1.63 3.79 6.63
CA LEU A 94 2.11 3.59 7.99
C LEU A 94 2.46 2.11 8.24
N VAL A 95 1.64 1.17 7.78
CA VAL A 95 1.91 -0.26 7.87
C VAL A 95 3.21 -0.63 7.14
N ILE A 96 3.38 -0.16 5.91
CA ILE A 96 4.59 -0.41 5.10
C ILE A 96 5.83 0.13 5.80
N VAL A 97 5.78 1.39 6.26
CA VAL A 97 6.90 2.03 6.96
C VAL A 97 7.23 1.26 8.24
N THR A 98 6.23 0.85 9.01
CA THR A 98 6.41 0.06 10.24
C THR A 98 7.09 -1.27 9.93
N ALA A 99 6.63 -1.99 8.90
CA ALA A 99 7.25 -3.24 8.47
C ALA A 99 8.73 -3.05 8.07
N LEU A 100 9.03 -1.99 7.31
CA LEU A 100 10.39 -1.66 6.89
C LEU A 100 11.30 -1.32 8.08
N VAL A 101 10.79 -0.58 9.07
CA VAL A 101 11.53 -0.26 10.30
C VAL A 101 11.80 -1.53 11.12
N LEU A 102 10.76 -2.34 11.38
CA LEU A 102 10.89 -3.60 12.12
C LEU A 102 11.80 -4.61 11.41
N GLY A 103 11.80 -4.60 10.06
CA GLY A 103 12.67 -5.43 9.24
C GLY A 103 14.11 -4.92 9.11
N GLY A 104 14.46 -3.78 9.73
CA GLY A 104 15.80 -3.20 9.66
C GLY A 104 16.14 -2.53 8.32
N PHE A 105 15.15 -2.32 7.44
CA PHE A 105 15.32 -1.65 6.14
C PHE A 105 15.18 -0.13 6.19
N MET A 106 14.80 0.43 7.36
CA MET A 106 14.72 1.86 7.62
C MET A 106 15.12 2.13 9.08
N THR A 107 15.97 3.12 9.31
CA THR A 107 16.37 3.54 10.67
C THR A 107 15.71 4.86 11.07
N PRO A 108 15.09 4.96 12.25
CA PRO A 108 14.48 6.21 12.71
C PRO A 108 15.47 7.37 12.82
N SER A 109 16.73 7.07 13.14
CA SER A 109 17.79 8.06 13.37
C SER A 109 18.26 8.78 12.10
N THR A 110 17.99 8.24 10.92
CA THR A 110 18.32 8.88 9.63
C THR A 110 17.09 9.39 8.90
N LEU A 111 15.91 9.31 9.51
CA LEU A 111 14.64 9.58 8.84
C LEU A 111 14.57 10.98 8.24
N THR A 112 14.98 12.01 8.97
CA THR A 112 14.96 13.40 8.49
C THR A 112 15.94 13.65 7.33
N ALA A 113 17.17 13.16 7.46
CA ALA A 113 18.19 13.26 6.40
C ALA A 113 17.80 12.44 5.15
N SER A 114 17.22 11.26 5.35
CA SER A 114 16.76 10.38 4.28
C SER A 114 15.51 10.92 3.59
N LEU A 115 14.60 11.59 4.31
CA LEU A 115 13.44 12.28 3.73
C LEU A 115 13.88 13.48 2.89
N ALA A 116 14.82 14.30 3.38
CA ALA A 116 15.34 15.44 2.63
C ALA A 116 16.08 15.00 1.34
N ALA A 117 16.87 13.92 1.42
CA ALA A 117 17.51 13.31 0.26
C ALA A 117 16.50 12.66 -0.69
N ALA A 118 15.45 12.02 -0.16
CA ALA A 118 14.39 11.42 -0.96
C ALA A 118 13.62 12.47 -1.75
N VAL A 119 13.23 13.60 -1.16
CA VAL A 119 12.48 14.67 -1.88
C VAL A 119 13.24 15.22 -3.09
N ASN A 120 14.58 15.22 -3.03
CA ASN A 120 15.44 15.64 -4.14
C ASN A 120 15.90 14.48 -5.05
N SER A 121 15.33 13.29 -4.88
CA SER A 121 15.67 12.11 -5.68
C SER A 121 14.70 11.93 -6.84
N ASP A 122 15.23 11.72 -8.05
CA ASP A 122 14.46 11.29 -9.24
C ASP A 122 13.56 10.09 -8.94
N ARG A 123 13.97 9.24 -8.00
CA ARG A 123 13.22 8.05 -7.58
C ARG A 123 11.96 8.39 -6.77
N PHE A 124 12.01 9.44 -5.95
CA PHE A 124 10.85 9.92 -5.21
C PHE A 124 9.90 10.67 -6.14
N LEU A 125 10.43 11.50 -7.03
CA LEU A 125 9.64 12.14 -8.08
C LEU A 125 8.94 11.09 -8.94
N LEU A 126 9.61 10.01 -9.34
CA LEU A 126 9.00 8.90 -10.08
C LEU A 126 7.85 8.24 -9.30
N LEU A 127 8.02 7.99 -8.00
CA LEU A 127 6.95 7.44 -7.16
C LEU A 127 5.76 8.39 -7.02
N LEU A 128 6.04 9.68 -6.86
CA LEU A 128 5.02 10.72 -6.71
C LEU A 128 4.26 10.94 -8.03
N THR A 129 4.96 10.88 -9.15
CA THR A 129 4.38 10.89 -10.50
C THR A 129 3.56 9.63 -10.77
N ALA A 130 4.05 8.44 -10.38
CA ALA A 130 3.28 7.20 -10.49
C ALA A 130 1.99 7.27 -9.65
N TYR A 131 2.07 7.76 -8.41
CA TYR A 131 0.89 8.03 -7.58
C TYR A 131 -0.04 9.05 -8.25
N ALA A 132 0.47 10.16 -8.79
CA ALA A 132 -0.34 11.16 -9.47
C ALA A 132 -1.08 10.59 -10.70
N PHE A 133 -0.43 9.76 -11.52
CA PHE A 133 -1.07 9.13 -12.67
C PHE A 133 -2.10 8.07 -12.28
N ILE A 134 -1.84 7.32 -11.21
CA ILE A 134 -2.73 6.26 -10.74
C ILE A 134 -3.91 6.83 -9.95
N THR A 135 -3.72 7.96 -9.26
CA THR A 135 -4.78 8.68 -8.54
C THR A 135 -5.59 9.63 -9.41
N MET A 136 -5.18 9.89 -10.67
CA MET A 136 -6.09 10.43 -11.68
C MET A 136 -6.98 9.29 -12.17
N PRO A 137 -8.24 9.21 -11.74
CA PRO A 137 -9.11 8.19 -12.25
C PRO A 137 -9.45 8.65 -13.68
N ALA A 138 -9.10 7.85 -14.67
CA ALA A 138 -9.88 7.80 -15.91
C ALA A 138 -11.31 7.25 -15.65
N TRP A 139 -11.69 7.06 -14.38
CA TRP A 139 -12.85 6.32 -13.88
C TRP A 139 -13.73 7.12 -12.92
N VAL A 140 -13.68 8.46 -12.96
CA VAL A 140 -14.82 9.26 -12.49
C VAL A 140 -15.88 9.23 -13.59
N LEU A 141 -16.68 8.17 -13.60
CA LEU A 141 -17.99 8.10 -14.23
C LEU A 141 -19.04 7.87 -13.14
#